data_AF-A0A0K0EPD2-F1
#
_entry.id   AF-A0A0K0EPD2-F1
#
_cell.length_a   1.000
_cell.length_b   1.000
_cell.length_c   1.000
_cell.angle_alpha   90.00
_cell.angle_beta   90.00
_cell.angle_gamma   90.00
#
_symmetry.space_group_name_H-M   'P 1'
#
loop_
_entity.id
_entity.type
_entity.pdbx_description
1 polymer ?
#
loop_
_entity_poly.entity_id
_entity_poly.type
_entity_poly.pdbx_seq_one_letter_code
_entity_poly.pdbx_strand_id
1 'polypeptide(L)'
;MKLLFIVQISIFYVLQAYDYNYVAAPVTCIIGRRGEEFFDFQGSIYTSKARLINVVKSQFRDVPPKYLLVHVVSTRRGNVVNITRINERYLKVDSKDPIQFMNVRIPGDIIRLVRVEHRFVFQCNDGLFDSYVSANTCINDIKKYDKFRSQSKIIGKDPNSKRIWNSIWSYCYYKCFSRLQYQELGLRLFLELNKYRNLFRKNSLRLSYGFHTTAQKFAETISNMKKDLITKNIDIPENIVYNFISAPFVNTQMNKWFLEFVSPKKKQSLDTKKLKILEDLFTKTIRKVGFGFVKTALDYNYVAVPVTCIIGSRGREFFNFQGSIYTTRAGLTDVVKRRFPDVPPNCLLVHVVSIRRGNVVNITRINERYLKVDSTDPILFINVRAPNDIIRLVRVEHKYVYQCNDGFFDSYMSANTCINDIKKYDKFRLQHKIIGKDSNSKIIWTSIWNNCYYRCFSKIHYQELGLRLFLELNKYRNLFEKNSLKLSYSLHTSAQKIAQKISNLEKYFNIPQNIIYNFVSAPMANIQMNKWYLELISSKQKAIIHTKKLKVLEDLFTKTIRKVGFGVVKTGKYIIIVCMYK
;
A
#
# COMPACT_ATOMS: atom_id res chain seq x y z
N MET A 1 -5.99 -34.91 -11.98
CA MET A 1 -4.80 -34.59 -11.14
C MET A 1 -4.01 -33.35 -11.58
N LYS A 2 -3.72 -33.12 -12.87
CA LYS A 2 -2.89 -31.98 -13.34
C LYS A 2 -3.40 -30.58 -12.95
N LEU A 3 -4.72 -30.36 -12.91
CA LEU A 3 -5.31 -29.07 -12.54
C LEU A 3 -5.10 -28.73 -11.06
N LEU A 4 -5.23 -29.71 -10.15
CA LEU A 4 -5.07 -29.51 -8.70
C LEU A 4 -3.62 -29.13 -8.35
N PHE A 5 -2.67 -29.73 -9.07
CA PHE A 5 -1.25 -29.43 -8.97
C PHE A 5 -0.92 -28.00 -9.44
N ILE A 6 -1.46 -27.58 -10.60
CA ILE A 6 -1.31 -26.20 -11.11
C ILE A 6 -1.94 -25.18 -10.14
N VAL A 7 -3.09 -25.52 -9.54
CA VAL A 7 -3.75 -24.69 -8.53
C VAL A 7 -2.89 -24.51 -7.28
N GLN A 8 -2.29 -25.58 -6.77
CA GLN A 8 -1.36 -25.52 -5.64
C GLN A 8 -0.10 -24.73 -5.98
N ILE A 9 0.46 -24.90 -7.18
CA ILE A 9 1.62 -24.14 -7.67
C ILE A 9 1.29 -22.65 -7.78
N SER A 10 0.14 -22.26 -8.33
CA SER A 10 -0.22 -20.84 -8.46
C SER A 10 -0.50 -20.19 -7.10
N ILE A 11 -1.13 -20.91 -6.15
CA ILE A 11 -1.29 -20.43 -4.76
C ILE A 11 0.09 -20.31 -4.11
N PHE A 12 1.00 -21.25 -4.36
CA PHE A 12 2.37 -21.20 -3.88
C PHE A 12 3.14 -19.99 -4.44
N TYR A 13 3.00 -19.69 -5.73
CA TYR A 13 3.62 -18.52 -6.39
C TYR A 13 3.02 -17.18 -5.94
N VAL A 14 1.69 -17.09 -5.75
CA VAL A 14 1.06 -15.87 -5.21
C VAL A 14 1.45 -15.67 -3.75
N LEU A 15 1.58 -16.75 -2.97
CA LEU A 15 2.14 -16.70 -1.63
C LEU A 15 3.65 -16.45 -1.63
N GLN A 16 4.40 -16.74 -2.70
CA GLN A 16 5.79 -16.31 -2.87
C GLN A 16 5.90 -14.83 -3.27
N ALA A 17 4.89 -14.27 -3.95
CA ALA A 17 4.88 -12.87 -4.35
C ALA A 17 4.60 -11.91 -3.18
N TYR A 18 4.05 -12.43 -2.08
CA TYR A 18 4.15 -11.78 -0.78
C TYR A 18 5.45 -12.24 -0.15
N ASP A 19 6.39 -11.32 0.05
CA ASP A 19 7.58 -11.57 0.86
C ASP A 19 7.14 -11.77 2.31
N TYR A 20 6.65 -12.96 2.63
CA TYR A 20 6.36 -13.41 3.97
C TYR A 20 7.68 -13.73 4.66
N ASN A 21 7.87 -13.15 5.83
CA ASN A 21 9.01 -13.41 6.69
C ASN A 21 8.61 -14.42 7.76
N TYR A 22 9.61 -15.17 8.23
CA TYR A 22 9.41 -16.15 9.28
C TYR A 22 8.99 -15.47 10.58
N VAL A 23 8.06 -16.10 11.29
CA VAL A 23 7.65 -15.74 12.65
C VAL A 23 8.10 -16.85 13.59
N ALA A 24 8.81 -16.49 14.66
CA ALA A 24 9.27 -17.43 15.67
C ALA A 24 8.45 -17.31 16.96
N ALA A 25 7.71 -18.36 17.30
CA ALA A 25 7.03 -18.52 18.58
C ALA A 25 8.03 -19.01 19.64
N PRO A 26 8.27 -18.25 20.73
CA PRO A 26 9.23 -18.65 21.75
C PRO A 26 8.64 -19.77 22.62
N VAL A 27 9.44 -20.80 22.90
CA VAL A 27 9.09 -21.91 23.79
C VAL A 27 10.25 -22.26 24.71
N THR A 28 9.92 -22.75 25.91
CA THR A 28 10.91 -23.31 26.83
C THR A 28 10.87 -24.83 26.73
N CYS A 29 11.99 -25.47 26.40
CA CYS A 29 12.11 -26.92 26.49
C CYS A 29 12.42 -27.29 27.95
N ILE A 30 11.73 -28.27 28.51
CA ILE A 30 11.93 -28.80 29.85
C ILE A 30 12.37 -30.25 29.68
N ILE A 31 13.57 -30.59 30.15
CA ILE A 31 14.12 -31.94 30.10
C ILE A 31 13.89 -32.61 31.45
N GLY A 32 13.07 -33.65 31.45
CA GLY A 32 12.77 -34.48 32.62
C GLY A 32 13.97 -35.29 33.10
N ARG A 33 13.84 -35.92 34.27
CA ARG A 33 14.93 -36.73 34.87
C ARG A 33 15.35 -37.90 33.97
N ARG A 34 14.40 -38.47 33.22
CA ARG A 34 14.61 -39.58 32.27
C ARG A 34 15.02 -39.11 30.86
N GLY A 35 15.28 -37.82 30.66
CA GLY A 35 15.60 -37.26 29.34
C GLY A 35 14.39 -36.91 28.47
N GLU A 36 13.17 -37.12 28.96
CA GLU A 36 11.92 -36.74 28.27
C GLU A 36 11.85 -35.23 28.03
N GLU A 37 11.42 -34.81 26.84
CA GLU A 37 11.26 -33.39 26.50
C GLU A 37 9.80 -32.94 26.63
N PHE A 38 9.58 -31.90 27.42
CA PHE A 38 8.31 -31.17 27.50
C PHE A 38 8.51 -29.75 26.98
N PHE A 39 7.43 -29.12 26.52
CA PHE A 39 7.49 -27.76 26.01
C PHE A 39 6.54 -26.87 26.79
N ASP A 40 7.07 -25.85 27.45
CA ASP A 40 6.25 -24.79 28.04
C ASP A 40 6.04 -23.70 26.99
N PHE A 41 4.77 -23.47 26.68
CA PHE A 41 4.30 -22.37 25.86
C PHE A 41 3.10 -21.71 26.54
N GLN A 42 3.24 -20.41 26.84
CA GLN A 42 2.26 -19.61 27.58
C GLN A 42 1.94 -20.11 29.00
N GLY A 43 2.84 -20.83 29.65
CA GLY A 43 2.60 -21.42 30.99
C GLY A 43 1.82 -22.75 30.93
N SER A 44 1.51 -23.23 29.72
CA SER A 44 0.95 -24.56 29.51
C SER A 44 2.07 -25.52 29.11
N ILE A 45 2.15 -26.66 29.78
CA ILE A 45 3.14 -27.70 29.50
C ILE A 45 2.55 -28.69 28.48
N TYR A 46 3.26 -28.88 27.37
CA TYR A 46 2.93 -29.80 26.31
C TYR A 46 3.89 -30.99 26.34
N THR A 47 3.33 -32.18 26.53
CA THR A 47 4.06 -33.45 26.58
C THR A 47 4.52 -33.96 25.20
N SER A 48 4.06 -33.34 24.12
CA SER A 48 4.51 -33.69 22.78
C SER A 48 4.67 -32.46 21.89
N LYS A 49 5.70 -32.50 21.05
CA LYS A 49 5.97 -31.47 20.03
C LYS A 49 4.81 -31.31 19.05
N ALA A 50 4.14 -32.40 18.66
CA ALA A 50 2.99 -32.35 17.76
C ALA A 50 1.82 -31.55 18.36
N ARG A 51 1.54 -31.73 19.66
CA ARG A 51 0.48 -30.99 20.36
C ARG A 51 0.82 -29.50 20.45
N LEU A 52 2.07 -29.16 20.81
CA LEU A 52 2.58 -27.79 20.81
C LEU A 52 2.40 -27.12 19.43
N ILE A 53 2.84 -27.79 18.36
CA ILE A 53 2.75 -27.29 16.98
C ILE A 53 1.30 -26.99 16.59
N ASN A 54 0.35 -27.87 16.95
CA ASN A 54 -1.06 -27.67 16.64
C ASN A 54 -1.66 -26.47 17.40
N VAL A 55 -1.26 -26.25 18.65
CA VAL A 55 -1.66 -25.06 19.43
C VAL A 55 -1.07 -23.79 18.81
N VAL A 56 0.21 -23.80 18.46
CA VAL A 56 0.86 -22.66 17.81
C VAL A 56 0.19 -22.31 16.47
N LYS A 57 -0.14 -23.30 15.63
CA LYS A 57 -0.91 -23.09 14.39
C LYS A 57 -2.29 -22.50 14.63
N SER A 58 -3.00 -23.00 15.65
CA SER A 58 -4.39 -22.59 15.91
C SER A 58 -4.47 -21.19 16.51
N GLN A 59 -3.43 -20.76 17.22
CA GLN A 59 -3.32 -19.42 17.80
C GLN A 59 -2.92 -18.36 16.76
N PHE A 60 -1.98 -18.67 15.86
CA PHE A 60 -1.48 -17.72 14.86
C PHE A 60 -2.06 -18.00 13.46
N ARG A 61 -3.40 -18.01 13.35
CA ARG A 61 -4.11 -18.35 12.09
C ARG A 61 -3.84 -17.38 10.95
N ASP A 62 -3.42 -16.16 11.27
CA ASP A 62 -3.05 -15.11 10.33
C ASP A 62 -1.63 -15.29 9.74
N VAL A 63 -0.81 -16.16 10.34
CA VAL A 63 0.52 -16.52 9.83
C VAL A 63 0.42 -17.82 9.03
N PRO A 64 0.82 -17.84 7.74
CA PRO A 64 0.81 -19.08 6.97
C PRO A 64 1.74 -20.13 7.64
N PRO A 65 1.29 -21.38 7.85
CA PRO A 65 2.04 -22.37 8.64
C PRO A 65 3.48 -22.62 8.16
N LYS A 66 3.75 -22.43 6.87
CA LYS A 66 5.09 -22.59 6.27
C LYS A 66 6.11 -21.53 6.71
N TYR A 67 5.65 -20.40 7.25
CA TYR A 67 6.48 -19.32 7.78
C TYR A 67 6.45 -19.26 9.32
N LEU A 68 5.75 -20.17 9.97
CA LEU A 68 5.72 -20.25 11.42
C LEU A 68 6.83 -21.18 11.91
N LEU A 69 7.61 -20.69 12.85
CA LEU A 69 8.72 -21.39 13.48
C LEU A 69 8.46 -21.47 14.99
N VAL A 70 8.92 -22.54 15.61
CA VAL A 70 9.02 -22.66 17.07
C VAL A 70 10.48 -22.49 17.45
N HIS A 71 10.77 -21.50 18.30
CA HIS A 71 12.12 -21.15 18.73
C HIS A 71 12.31 -21.54 20.19
N VAL A 72 13.22 -22.48 20.44
CA VAL A 72 13.55 -22.92 21.79
C VAL A 72 14.46 -21.89 22.45
N VAL A 73 13.87 -20.96 23.21
CA VAL A 73 14.59 -19.81 23.80
C VAL A 73 15.36 -20.16 25.07
N SER A 74 14.96 -21.24 25.73
CA SER A 74 15.64 -21.79 26.90
C SER A 74 15.36 -23.27 27.05
N THR A 75 16.32 -23.97 27.65
CA THR A 75 16.20 -25.38 28.04
C THR A 75 16.37 -25.49 29.56
N ARG A 76 15.40 -26.09 30.25
CA ARG A 76 15.40 -26.28 31.70
C ARG A 76 15.61 -27.76 32.04
N ARG A 77 16.61 -28.08 32.86
CA ARG A 77 16.84 -29.44 33.40
C ARG A 77 16.85 -29.36 34.92
N GLY A 78 15.74 -29.73 35.56
CA GLY A 78 15.51 -29.50 36.99
C GLY A 78 15.50 -28.00 37.32
N ASN A 79 16.39 -27.56 38.21
CA ASN A 79 16.53 -26.15 38.62
C ASN A 79 17.51 -25.36 37.73
N VAL A 80 18.22 -26.02 36.81
CA VAL A 80 19.17 -25.36 35.91
C VAL A 80 18.44 -24.87 34.67
N VAL A 81 18.54 -23.58 34.38
CA VAL A 81 18.01 -22.95 33.16
C VAL A 81 19.17 -22.56 32.26
N ASN A 82 19.27 -23.19 31.10
CA ASN A 82 20.22 -22.83 30.06
C ASN A 82 19.52 -21.92 29.04
N ILE A 83 19.91 -20.65 28.99
CA ILE A 83 19.32 -19.66 28.08
C ILE A 83 19.99 -19.82 26.71
N THR A 84 19.31 -20.49 25.79
CA THR A 84 19.79 -20.77 24.44
C THR A 84 19.55 -19.61 23.47
N ARG A 85 19.54 -18.36 23.95
CA ARG A 85 19.27 -17.16 23.12
C ARG A 85 20.20 -17.02 21.90
N ILE A 86 21.37 -17.65 21.94
CA ILE A 86 22.38 -17.63 20.87
C ILE A 86 22.20 -18.80 19.89
N ASN A 87 21.58 -19.90 20.32
CA ASN A 87 21.39 -21.05 19.45
C ASN A 87 20.19 -20.80 18.54
N GLU A 88 20.46 -20.47 17.28
CA GLU A 88 19.51 -20.23 16.19
C GLU A 88 18.76 -21.50 15.74
N ARG A 89 18.31 -22.31 16.71
CA ARG A 89 17.61 -23.58 16.47
C ARG A 89 16.12 -23.32 16.37
N TYR A 90 15.63 -23.30 15.13
CA TYR A 90 14.21 -23.14 14.82
C TYR A 90 13.61 -24.47 14.36
N LEU A 91 12.42 -24.78 14.87
CA LEU A 91 11.62 -25.93 14.45
C LEU A 91 10.54 -25.45 13.49
N LYS A 92 10.49 -26.04 12.29
CA LYS A 92 9.51 -25.65 11.27
C LYS A 92 8.15 -26.31 11.56
N VAL A 93 7.10 -25.49 11.61
CA VAL A 93 5.75 -25.91 12.02
C VAL A 93 5.04 -26.77 10.95
N ASP A 94 5.46 -26.70 9.69
CA ASP A 94 4.94 -27.51 8.58
C ASP A 94 5.83 -28.71 8.21
N SER A 95 6.93 -28.96 8.94
CA SER A 95 7.83 -30.06 8.63
C SER A 95 7.14 -31.41 8.86
N LYS A 96 7.26 -32.31 7.89
CA LYS A 96 6.87 -33.72 8.06
C LYS A 96 7.84 -34.46 8.98
N ASP A 97 9.09 -34.00 9.02
CA ASP A 97 10.11 -34.53 9.91
C ASP A 97 10.09 -33.73 11.23
N PRO A 98 9.72 -34.36 12.36
CA PRO A 98 9.69 -33.71 13.65
C PRO A 98 11.08 -33.40 14.21
N ILE A 99 12.19 -33.73 13.54
CA ILE A 99 13.55 -33.53 14.08
C ILE A 99 14.32 -32.43 13.31
N GLN A 100 13.83 -31.99 12.15
CA GLN A 100 14.58 -31.04 11.32
C GLN A 100 14.62 -29.63 11.93
N PHE A 101 15.79 -29.26 12.47
CA PHE A 101 16.13 -27.89 12.81
C PHE A 101 16.48 -27.11 11.54
N MET A 102 15.96 -25.89 11.43
CA MET A 102 16.33 -24.96 10.38
C MET A 102 17.29 -23.91 10.93
N ASN A 103 18.46 -23.77 10.30
CA ASN A 103 19.34 -22.63 10.50
C ASN A 103 18.86 -21.48 9.62
N VAL A 104 18.40 -20.40 10.23
CA VAL A 104 17.98 -19.20 9.50
C VAL A 104 19.21 -18.32 9.27
N ARG A 105 19.63 -18.17 8.01
CA ARG A 105 20.90 -17.50 7.62
C ARG A 105 21.13 -16.11 8.24
N ILE A 106 20.07 -15.37 8.59
CA ILE A 106 20.17 -14.03 9.18
C ILE A 106 19.09 -13.91 10.27
N PRO A 107 19.43 -14.03 11.57
CA PRO A 107 18.47 -13.91 12.68
C PRO A 107 17.71 -12.59 12.70
N GLY A 108 18.33 -11.54 12.15
CA GLY A 108 17.73 -10.21 12.01
C GLY A 108 16.54 -10.12 11.05
N ASP A 109 16.27 -11.19 10.28
CA ASP A 109 15.19 -11.25 9.30
C ASP A 109 13.96 -12.03 9.80
N ILE A 110 13.94 -12.38 11.10
CA ILE A 110 12.85 -13.13 11.74
C ILE A 110 12.02 -12.19 12.62
N ILE A 111 10.70 -12.31 12.50
CA ILE A 111 9.75 -11.68 13.40
C ILE A 111 9.67 -12.53 14.66
N ARG A 112 9.94 -11.95 15.82
CA ARG A 112 9.87 -12.68 17.10
C ARG A 112 8.51 -12.45 17.72
N LEU A 113 7.87 -13.49 18.25
CA LEU A 113 6.73 -13.28 19.12
C LEU A 113 7.23 -12.97 20.52
N VAL A 114 6.73 -11.90 21.11
CA VAL A 114 7.05 -11.52 22.49
C VAL A 114 5.76 -11.34 23.27
N ARG A 115 5.77 -11.76 24.54
CA ARG A 115 4.63 -11.60 25.43
C ARG A 115 4.75 -10.23 26.09
N VAL A 116 3.75 -9.39 25.88
CA VAL A 116 3.59 -8.11 26.57
C VAL A 116 2.28 -8.20 27.32
N GLU A 117 2.37 -8.14 28.65
CA GLU A 117 1.24 -8.41 29.55
C GLU A 117 0.66 -9.83 29.30
N HIS A 118 -0.60 -9.90 28.88
CA HIS A 118 -1.32 -11.16 28.63
C HIS A 118 -1.46 -11.51 27.15
N ARG A 119 -0.88 -10.72 26.23
CA ARG A 119 -1.00 -10.93 24.78
C ARG A 119 0.35 -11.11 24.10
N PHE A 120 0.35 -11.85 22.99
CA PHE A 120 1.49 -11.87 22.08
C PHE A 120 1.43 -10.68 21.15
N VAL A 121 2.58 -10.06 20.96
CA VAL A 121 2.80 -9.06 19.91
C VAL A 121 3.98 -9.51 19.05
N PHE A 122 4.01 -9.01 17.82
CA PHE A 122 5.06 -9.30 16.87
C PHE A 122 6.18 -8.28 17.04
N GLN A 123 7.40 -8.74 17.28
CA GLN A 123 8.58 -7.91 17.40
C GLN A 123 9.39 -7.95 16.10
N CYS A 124 9.64 -6.78 15.52
CA CYS A 124 10.55 -6.58 14.40
C CYS A 124 11.49 -5.41 14.71
N ASN A 125 12.79 -5.66 14.62
CA ASN A 125 13.82 -4.62 14.83
C ASN A 125 13.60 -3.85 16.15
N ASP A 126 13.40 -4.61 17.22
CA ASP A 126 13.03 -4.17 18.58
C ASP A 126 11.68 -3.45 18.73
N GLY A 127 11.04 -3.02 17.63
CA GLY A 127 9.68 -2.48 17.64
C GLY A 127 8.63 -3.56 17.84
N LEU A 128 7.54 -3.21 18.52
CA LEU A 128 6.39 -4.08 18.77
C LEU A 128 5.25 -3.76 17.79
N PHE A 129 4.53 -4.77 17.32
CA PHE A 129 3.47 -4.66 16.33
C PHE A 129 2.29 -5.54 16.72
N ASP A 130 1.08 -5.02 16.59
CA ASP A 130 -0.16 -5.76 16.92
C ASP A 130 -0.56 -6.79 15.86
N SER A 131 0.09 -6.80 14.69
CA SER A 131 -0.23 -7.74 13.62
C SER A 131 1.00 -8.26 12.87
N TYR A 132 0.90 -9.49 12.36
CA TYR A 132 1.91 -10.10 11.51
C TYR A 132 2.20 -9.24 10.27
N VAL A 133 1.15 -8.69 9.65
CA VAL A 133 1.28 -7.87 8.44
C VAL A 133 2.18 -6.66 8.68
N SER A 134 1.98 -5.94 9.79
CA SER A 134 2.81 -4.76 10.12
C SER A 134 4.26 -5.13 10.41
N ALA A 135 4.50 -6.21 11.17
CA ALA A 135 5.85 -6.70 11.43
C ALA A 135 6.54 -7.21 10.15
N ASN A 136 5.78 -7.83 9.25
CA ASN A 136 6.26 -8.28 7.96
C ASN A 136 6.68 -7.12 7.05
N THR A 137 5.90 -6.04 7.03
CA THR A 137 6.29 -4.79 6.36
C THR A 137 7.59 -4.24 6.94
N CYS A 138 7.75 -4.24 8.27
CA CYS A 138 8.99 -3.81 8.92
C CYS A 138 10.23 -4.60 8.44
N ILE A 139 10.17 -5.94 8.37
CA ILE A 139 11.29 -6.75 7.85
C ILE A 139 11.56 -6.48 6.37
N ASN A 140 10.50 -6.40 5.55
CA ASN A 140 10.64 -6.11 4.12
C ASN A 140 11.31 -4.75 3.88
N ASP A 141 10.98 -3.77 4.73
CA ASP A 141 11.59 -2.46 4.68
C ASP A 141 13.06 -2.49 5.05
N ILE A 142 13.45 -3.27 6.06
CA ILE A 142 14.86 -3.47 6.43
C ILE A 142 15.62 -4.09 5.26
N LYS A 143 15.11 -5.18 4.68
CA LYS A 143 15.71 -5.82 3.50
C LYS A 143 15.83 -4.86 2.32
N LYS A 144 14.80 -4.02 2.11
CA LYS A 144 14.75 -3.05 1.01
C LYS A 144 15.71 -1.89 1.21
N TYR A 145 15.78 -1.32 2.41
CA TYR A 145 16.41 -0.02 2.65
C TYR A 145 17.76 -0.08 3.38
N ASP A 146 18.09 -1.17 4.08
CA ASP A 146 19.36 -1.25 4.82
C ASP A 146 20.59 -1.40 3.93
N LYS A 147 20.39 -1.83 2.67
CA LYS A 147 21.45 -1.88 1.66
C LYS A 147 21.97 -0.51 1.23
N PHE A 148 21.23 0.57 1.50
CA PHE A 148 21.67 1.92 1.15
C PHE A 148 22.69 2.39 2.21
N ARG A 149 23.97 2.46 1.82
CA ARG A 149 25.08 2.94 2.66
C ARG A 149 25.72 4.24 2.17
N SER A 150 25.13 4.87 1.16
CA SER A 150 25.67 6.05 0.47
C SER A 150 25.26 7.40 1.08
N GLN A 151 24.66 7.41 2.27
CA GLN A 151 24.16 8.63 2.92
C GLN A 151 25.29 9.64 3.20
N SER A 152 26.49 9.16 3.54
CA SER A 152 27.66 10.03 3.75
C SER A 152 28.06 10.85 2.51
N LYS A 153 27.70 10.39 1.30
CA LYS A 153 27.98 11.09 0.04
C LYS A 153 27.07 12.30 -0.19
N ILE A 154 25.95 12.42 0.54
CA ILE A 154 24.95 13.48 0.33
C ILE A 154 24.93 14.56 1.44
N ILE A 155 25.81 14.49 2.44
CA ILE A 155 25.92 15.44 3.56
C ILE A 155 26.50 16.82 3.15
N GLY A 156 26.91 16.98 1.89
CA GLY A 156 27.51 18.22 1.41
C GLY A 156 29.01 18.33 1.73
N LYS A 157 29.60 19.49 1.41
CA LYS A 157 31.04 19.74 1.51
C LYS A 157 31.50 20.39 2.82
N ASP A 158 30.57 20.82 3.68
CA ASP A 158 30.90 21.50 4.95
C ASP A 158 31.63 20.52 5.91
N PRO A 159 32.86 20.85 6.36
CA PRO A 159 33.67 19.92 7.15
C PRO A 159 33.07 19.67 8.55
N ASN A 160 32.46 20.69 9.16
CA ASN A 160 31.82 20.56 10.48
C ASN A 160 30.61 19.63 10.41
N SER A 161 29.75 19.83 9.43
CA SER A 161 28.63 18.95 9.09
C SER A 161 29.04 17.51 8.91
N LYS A 162 30.05 17.27 8.06
CA LYS A 162 30.54 15.91 7.78
C LYS A 162 31.08 15.24 9.04
N ARG A 163 31.85 15.97 9.86
CA ARG A 163 32.39 15.48 11.13
C ARG A 163 31.28 15.13 12.13
N ILE A 164 30.33 16.04 12.33
CA ILE A 164 29.20 15.84 13.24
C ILE A 164 28.36 14.65 12.78
N TRP A 165 27.99 14.61 11.50
CA TRP A 165 27.19 13.53 10.94
C TRP A 165 27.90 12.18 11.09
N ASN A 166 29.17 12.08 10.70
CA ASN A 166 29.94 10.84 10.86
C ASN A 166 30.00 10.39 12.32
N SER A 167 30.21 11.30 13.25
CA SER A 167 30.29 10.96 14.69
C SER A 167 28.99 10.45 15.30
N ILE A 168 27.84 10.60 14.61
CA ILE A 168 26.52 10.15 15.09
C ILE A 168 26.00 9.01 14.25
N TRP A 169 26.20 9.04 12.94
CA TRP A 169 25.55 8.14 12.00
C TRP A 169 26.49 7.10 11.39
N SER A 170 27.79 7.14 11.71
CA SER A 170 28.72 6.07 11.31
C SER A 170 28.15 4.72 11.73
N TYR A 171 27.98 3.82 10.76
CA TYR A 171 27.43 2.47 10.96
C TYR A 171 25.95 2.39 11.37
N CYS A 172 25.22 3.51 11.39
CA CYS A 172 23.78 3.52 11.67
C CYS A 172 22.96 3.81 10.41
N TYR A 173 22.68 2.76 9.64
CA TYR A 173 21.83 2.80 8.45
C TYR A 173 20.36 2.51 8.80
N TYR A 174 19.55 2.16 7.79
CA TYR A 174 18.10 2.01 7.94
C TYR A 174 17.70 1.04 9.06
N LYS A 175 18.32 -0.14 9.13
CA LYS A 175 18.05 -1.10 10.20
C LYS A 175 18.32 -0.49 11.56
N CYS A 176 19.44 0.22 11.72
CA CYS A 176 19.78 0.86 12.99
C CYS A 176 18.76 1.94 13.38
N PHE A 177 18.50 2.93 12.54
CA PHE A 177 17.65 4.07 12.94
C PHE A 177 16.14 3.76 12.92
N SER A 178 15.71 2.69 12.25
CA SER A 178 14.31 2.23 12.30
C SER A 178 14.00 1.38 13.54
N ARG A 179 14.99 1.12 14.41
CA ARG A 179 14.78 0.39 15.67
C ARG A 179 13.74 1.09 16.54
N LEU A 180 13.00 0.30 17.30
CA LEU A 180 11.99 0.79 18.24
C LEU A 180 11.01 1.76 17.56
N GLN A 181 10.57 1.45 16.34
CA GLN A 181 9.67 2.30 15.55
C GLN A 181 10.21 3.74 15.36
N TYR A 182 11.48 3.89 14.99
CA TYR A 182 12.15 5.18 14.77
C TYR A 182 12.44 6.02 16.04
N GLN A 183 12.34 5.45 17.24
CA GLN A 183 12.83 6.14 18.45
C GLN A 183 14.36 6.41 18.36
N GLU A 184 15.12 5.47 17.82
CA GLU A 184 16.57 5.62 17.61
C GLU A 184 16.89 6.79 16.66
N LEU A 185 16.10 6.93 15.58
CA LEU A 185 16.19 8.08 14.67
C LEU A 185 15.96 9.40 15.41
N GLY A 186 14.91 9.49 16.24
CA GLY A 186 14.61 10.68 17.04
C GLY A 186 15.74 11.05 18.00
N LEU A 187 16.30 10.06 18.71
CA LEU A 187 17.42 10.27 19.63
C LEU A 187 18.67 10.78 18.89
N ARG A 188 19.04 10.18 17.76
CA ARG A 188 20.23 10.59 17.01
C ARG A 188 20.08 11.95 16.33
N LEU A 189 18.90 12.28 15.81
CA LEU A 189 18.63 13.63 15.29
C LEU A 189 18.73 14.69 16.39
N PHE A 190 18.29 14.37 17.60
CA PHE A 190 18.48 15.24 18.77
C PHE A 190 19.95 15.46 19.12
N LEU A 191 20.76 14.40 19.14
CA LEU A 191 22.20 14.49 19.37
C LEU A 191 22.88 15.33 18.27
N GLU A 192 22.46 15.17 17.01
CA GLU A 192 23.00 15.92 15.87
C GLU A 192 22.67 17.41 15.99
N LEU A 193 21.41 17.73 16.32
CA LEU A 193 20.96 19.10 16.55
C LEU A 193 21.76 19.78 17.66
N ASN A 194 21.98 19.11 18.80
CA ASN A 194 22.76 19.68 19.90
C ASN A 194 24.24 19.88 19.52
N LYS A 195 24.84 18.99 18.72
CA LYS A 195 26.20 19.21 18.20
C LYS A 195 26.26 20.45 17.29
N TYR A 196 25.26 20.68 16.44
CA TYR A 196 25.20 21.92 15.64
C TYR A 196 25.02 23.16 16.52
N ARG A 197 24.15 23.12 17.54
CA ARG A 197 23.95 24.24 18.47
C ARG A 197 25.23 24.60 19.25
N ASN A 198 26.01 23.60 19.62
CA ASN A 198 27.29 23.80 20.29
C ASN A 198 28.30 24.58 19.42
N LEU A 199 28.24 24.48 18.09
CA LEU A 199 29.09 25.29 17.19
C LEU A 199 28.85 26.80 17.36
N PHE A 200 27.64 27.19 17.77
CA PHE A 200 27.25 28.59 18.01
C PHE A 200 27.22 28.97 19.49
N ARG A 201 27.82 28.15 20.36
CA ARG A 201 27.82 28.33 21.82
C ARG A 201 26.40 28.49 22.40
N LYS A 202 25.43 27.75 21.84
CA LYS A 202 24.04 27.77 22.31
C LYS A 202 23.77 26.62 23.27
N ASN A 203 22.92 26.86 24.26
CA ASN A 203 22.50 25.84 25.22
C ASN A 203 21.93 24.61 24.51
N SER A 204 22.28 23.42 25.01
CA SER A 204 21.70 22.16 24.55
C SER A 204 20.20 22.12 24.83
N LEU A 205 19.46 21.57 23.88
CA LEU A 205 18.04 21.31 24.01
C LEU A 205 17.80 20.10 24.91
N ARG A 206 16.59 20.00 25.46
CA ARG A 206 16.05 18.81 26.11
C ARG A 206 15.00 18.17 25.23
N LEU A 207 14.96 16.84 25.16
CA LEU A 207 13.83 16.14 24.54
C LEU A 207 12.58 16.33 25.40
N SER A 208 11.46 16.67 24.76
CA SER A 208 10.16 16.78 25.42
C SER A 208 9.21 15.73 24.86
N TYR A 209 8.71 14.87 25.74
CA TYR A 209 7.72 13.84 25.38
C TYR A 209 6.45 14.46 24.79
N GLY A 210 5.92 15.52 25.41
CA GLY A 210 4.75 16.23 24.89
C GLY A 210 4.95 16.74 23.46
N PHE A 211 6.11 17.33 23.15
CA PHE A 211 6.42 17.76 21.79
C PHE A 211 6.63 16.60 20.83
N HIS A 212 7.16 15.47 21.28
CA HIS A 212 7.28 14.27 20.48
C HIS A 212 5.89 13.75 20.06
N THR A 213 4.95 13.65 21.02
CA THR A 213 3.57 13.25 20.74
C THR A 213 2.87 14.22 19.79
N THR A 214 3.03 15.53 19.99
CA THR A 214 2.45 16.55 19.09
C THR A 214 3.03 16.46 17.68
N ALA A 215 4.36 16.32 17.55
CA ALA A 215 5.02 16.17 16.27
C ALA A 215 4.60 14.88 15.56
N GLN A 216 4.43 13.78 16.30
CA GLN A 216 3.95 12.50 15.75
C GLN A 216 2.52 12.61 15.21
N LYS A 217 1.58 13.17 15.99
CA LYS A 217 0.19 13.40 15.54
C LYS A 217 0.14 14.31 14.32
N PHE A 218 0.99 15.33 14.29
CA PHE A 218 1.09 16.24 13.14
C PHE A 218 1.64 15.51 11.90
N ALA A 219 2.67 14.67 12.06
CA ALA A 219 3.20 13.85 10.98
C ALA A 219 2.15 12.87 10.44
N GLU A 220 1.33 12.26 11.31
CA GLU A 220 0.21 11.39 10.93
C GLU A 220 -0.86 12.16 10.16
N THR A 221 -1.21 13.35 10.63
CA THR A 221 -2.15 14.25 9.96
C THR A 221 -1.68 14.59 8.56
N ILE A 222 -0.43 15.04 8.42
CA ILE A 222 0.19 15.36 7.13
C ILE A 222 0.26 14.12 6.24
N SER A 223 0.61 12.96 6.78
CA SER A 223 0.74 11.72 6.01
C SER A 223 -0.57 11.26 5.35
N ASN A 224 -1.70 11.59 5.99
CA ASN A 224 -3.04 11.25 5.52
C ASN A 224 -3.60 12.30 4.54
N MET A 225 -3.01 13.50 4.51
CA MET A 225 -3.40 14.56 3.60
C MET A 225 -2.83 14.33 2.20
N LYS A 226 -3.58 14.73 1.16
CA LYS A 226 -3.04 14.77 -0.20
C LYS A 226 -1.91 15.81 -0.24
N LYS A 227 -0.78 15.47 -0.86
CA LYS A 227 0.40 16.35 -0.94
C LYS A 227 0.08 17.75 -1.50
N ASP A 228 -0.90 17.83 -2.40
CA ASP A 228 -1.32 19.09 -3.04
C ASP A 228 -2.14 19.99 -2.12
N LEU A 229 -2.79 19.42 -1.10
CA LEU A 229 -3.49 20.19 -0.06
C LEU A 229 -2.48 20.77 0.95
N ILE A 230 -1.36 20.07 1.17
CA ILE A 230 -0.33 20.46 2.12
C ILE A 230 0.35 21.76 1.73
N THR A 231 0.61 21.97 0.44
CA THR A 231 1.33 23.15 -0.06
C THR A 231 0.47 24.40 -0.19
N LYS A 232 -0.87 24.27 -0.17
CA LYS A 232 -1.77 25.41 -0.42
C LYS A 232 -2.60 25.85 0.80
N ASN A 233 -2.97 24.94 1.70
CA ASN A 233 -4.05 25.22 2.66
C ASN A 233 -3.77 24.80 4.11
N ILE A 234 -2.60 24.26 4.46
CA ILE A 234 -2.33 23.88 5.85
C ILE A 234 -1.76 25.06 6.60
N ASP A 235 -2.51 25.54 7.59
CA ASP A 235 -1.95 26.38 8.64
C ASP A 235 -1.00 25.54 9.50
N ILE A 236 0.28 25.58 9.14
CA ILE A 236 1.33 24.89 9.87
C ILE A 236 1.61 25.71 11.14
N PRO A 237 1.47 25.13 12.34
CA PRO A 237 1.78 25.83 13.58
C PRO A 237 3.18 26.46 13.53
N GLU A 238 3.33 27.67 14.06
CA GLU A 238 4.58 28.45 13.96
C GLU A 238 5.81 27.78 14.59
N ASN A 239 5.61 26.72 15.36
CA ASN A 239 6.64 25.96 16.05
C ASN A 239 6.96 24.61 15.38
N ILE A 240 6.43 24.34 14.18
CA ILE A 240 6.64 23.07 13.48
C ILE A 240 7.37 23.29 12.16
N VAL A 241 8.49 22.59 11.99
CA VAL A 241 9.14 22.37 10.70
C VAL A 241 8.98 20.91 10.30
N TYR A 242 8.64 20.67 9.03
CA TYR A 242 8.50 19.33 8.48
C TYR A 242 9.16 19.23 7.10
N ASN A 243 9.43 18.00 6.66
CA ASN A 243 9.89 17.73 5.30
C ASN A 243 9.50 16.30 4.89
N PHE A 244 9.27 16.08 3.60
CA PHE A 244 9.19 14.74 3.03
C PHE A 244 10.58 14.27 2.61
N ILE A 245 10.97 13.08 3.04
CA ILE A 245 12.26 12.49 2.69
C ILE A 245 12.12 10.99 2.44
N SER A 246 12.90 10.48 1.49
CA SER A 246 13.00 9.05 1.24
C SER A 246 13.54 8.34 2.48
N ALA A 247 12.85 7.29 2.91
CA ALA A 247 13.14 6.55 4.13
C ALA A 247 14.63 6.19 4.36
N PRO A 248 15.41 5.68 3.37
CA PRO A 248 16.82 5.35 3.59
C PRO A 248 17.74 6.57 3.85
N PHE A 249 17.26 7.79 3.61
CA PHE A 249 18.03 9.03 3.73
C PHE A 249 17.53 9.94 4.86
N VAL A 250 16.57 9.50 5.68
CA VAL A 250 16.00 10.34 6.75
C VAL A 250 17.03 10.84 7.76
N ASN A 251 18.12 10.08 7.96
CA ASN A 251 19.24 10.46 8.81
C ASN A 251 20.10 11.62 8.26
N THR A 252 19.80 12.16 7.08
CA THR A 252 20.49 13.35 6.53
C THR A 252 19.67 14.63 6.70
N GLN A 253 18.45 14.52 7.26
CA GLN A 253 17.51 15.63 7.32
C GLN A 253 17.96 16.77 8.23
N MET A 254 18.56 16.46 9.39
CA MET A 254 19.05 17.50 10.31
C MET A 254 20.20 18.28 9.70
N ASN A 255 21.16 17.59 9.06
CA ASN A 255 22.21 18.24 8.28
C ASN A 255 21.65 19.16 7.18
N LYS A 256 20.64 18.70 6.44
CA LYS A 256 19.99 19.52 5.41
C LYS A 256 19.40 20.82 5.98
N TRP A 257 18.71 20.73 7.13
CA TRP A 257 18.19 21.91 7.82
C TRP A 257 19.30 22.84 8.32
N PHE A 258 20.40 22.28 8.83
CA PHE A 258 21.57 23.06 9.23
C PHE A 258 22.18 23.83 8.04
N LEU A 259 22.39 23.16 6.91
CA LEU A 259 22.91 23.79 5.68
C LEU A 259 21.95 24.85 5.11
N GLU A 260 20.64 24.65 5.23
CA GLU A 260 19.64 25.67 4.88
C GLU A 260 19.75 26.90 5.79
N PHE A 261 19.99 26.70 7.08
CA PHE A 261 20.16 27.78 8.06
C PHE A 261 21.45 28.60 7.83
N VAL A 262 22.59 27.95 7.57
CA VAL A 262 23.88 28.67 7.42
C VAL A 262 24.10 29.27 6.03
N SER A 263 23.33 28.90 5.00
CA SER A 263 23.56 29.34 3.62
C SER A 263 22.97 30.74 3.35
N PRO A 264 23.79 31.80 3.16
CA PRO A 264 23.28 33.17 3.00
C PRO A 264 22.51 33.34 1.69
N LYS A 265 23.00 32.70 0.60
CA LYS A 265 22.42 32.79 -0.75
C LYS A 265 21.02 32.18 -0.87
N LYS A 266 20.60 31.34 0.09
CA LYS A 266 19.26 30.74 0.11
C LYS A 266 18.24 31.52 0.93
N LYS A 267 18.65 32.52 1.73
CA LYS A 267 17.73 33.33 2.53
C LYS A 267 16.76 34.16 1.69
N GLN A 268 17.13 34.50 0.44
CA GLN A 268 16.27 35.28 -0.46
C GLN A 268 15.16 34.45 -1.13
N SER A 269 15.24 33.12 -1.16
CA SER A 269 14.28 32.26 -1.88
C SER A 269 13.48 31.30 -1.00
N LEU A 270 13.78 31.20 0.29
CA LEU A 270 13.04 30.37 1.22
C LEU A 270 11.81 31.10 1.78
N ASP A 271 10.78 30.31 2.07
CA ASP A 271 9.64 30.71 2.91
C ASP A 271 10.16 31.30 4.23
N THR A 272 9.86 32.58 4.45
CA THR A 272 10.29 33.36 5.61
C THR A 272 9.85 32.71 6.92
N LYS A 273 8.70 32.02 6.93
CA LYS A 273 8.20 31.27 8.11
C LYS A 273 9.11 30.10 8.43
N LYS A 274 9.45 29.26 7.44
CA LYS A 274 10.34 28.12 7.63
C LYS A 274 11.74 28.56 8.09
N LEU A 275 12.29 29.61 7.47
CA LEU A 275 13.60 30.12 7.85
C LEU A 275 13.61 30.61 9.30
N LYS A 276 12.58 31.35 9.73
CA LYS A 276 12.41 31.79 11.13
C LYS A 276 12.42 30.60 12.09
N ILE A 277 11.72 29.51 11.77
CA ILE A 277 11.70 28.30 12.62
C ILE A 277 13.09 27.65 12.70
N LEU A 278 13.82 27.58 11.58
CA LEU A 278 15.18 27.04 11.59
C LEU A 278 16.14 27.94 12.37
N GLU A 279 16.06 29.26 12.21
CA GLU A 279 16.80 30.22 13.02
C GLU A 279 16.49 30.02 14.50
N ASP A 280 15.23 29.82 14.87
CA ASP A 280 14.82 29.58 16.25
C ASP A 280 15.41 28.27 16.78
N LEU A 281 15.40 27.22 15.96
CA LEU A 281 15.91 25.89 16.27
C LEU A 281 17.43 25.90 16.54
N PHE A 282 18.21 26.68 15.79
CA PHE A 282 19.67 26.72 15.90
C PHE A 282 20.21 27.87 16.76
N THR A 283 19.50 28.99 16.90
CA THR A 283 20.06 30.23 17.51
C THR A 283 19.33 30.77 18.73
N LYS A 284 18.02 30.52 18.88
CA LYS A 284 17.21 31.09 19.96
C LYS A 284 17.26 30.27 21.25
N THR A 285 16.63 30.86 22.29
CA THR A 285 16.45 30.36 23.66
C THR A 285 15.54 29.12 23.77
N ILE A 286 15.17 28.47 22.67
CA ILE A 286 14.43 27.21 22.72
C ILE A 286 15.17 26.24 23.64
N ARG A 287 14.40 25.60 24.54
CA ARG A 287 14.93 24.65 25.52
C ARG A 287 14.46 23.22 25.29
N LYS A 288 13.42 23.03 24.46
CA LYS A 288 12.73 21.74 24.29
C LYS A 288 12.46 21.45 22.82
N VAL A 289 12.57 20.19 22.43
CA VAL A 289 12.26 19.73 21.06
C VAL A 289 11.60 18.35 21.10
N GLY A 290 10.81 18.06 20.08
CA GLY A 290 10.22 16.74 19.81
C GLY A 290 10.32 16.41 18.33
N PHE A 291 10.21 15.13 17.98
CA PHE A 291 10.31 14.64 16.62
C PHE A 291 9.14 13.70 16.34
N GLY A 292 8.58 13.75 15.13
CA GLY A 292 7.52 12.84 14.70
C GLY A 292 7.89 12.24 13.35
N PHE A 293 7.62 10.95 13.17
CA PHE A 293 7.98 10.21 11.97
C PHE A 293 6.80 9.40 11.49
N VAL A 294 6.41 9.62 10.23
CA VAL A 294 5.45 8.75 9.57
C VAL A 294 6.02 8.31 8.24
N LYS A 295 6.05 6.99 8.07
CA LYS A 295 6.40 6.40 6.80
C LYS A 295 5.16 6.32 5.92
N THR A 296 5.16 7.10 4.85
CA THR A 296 4.15 7.00 3.80
C THR A 296 4.64 6.11 2.67
N ALA A 297 3.88 5.08 2.34
CA ALA A 297 4.07 4.33 1.10
C ALA A 297 3.47 5.12 -0.07
N LEU A 298 4.15 6.19 -0.49
CA LEU A 298 3.80 6.89 -1.72
C LEU A 298 4.46 6.16 -2.89
N ASP A 299 3.84 5.07 -3.33
CA ASP A 299 4.16 4.47 -4.61
C ASP A 299 3.60 5.40 -5.69
N TYR A 300 4.43 6.32 -6.14
CA TYR A 300 4.13 7.23 -7.23
C TYR A 300 4.27 6.49 -8.55
N ASN A 301 3.20 6.49 -9.34
CA ASN A 301 3.17 5.96 -10.69
C ASN A 301 3.48 7.06 -11.69
N TYR A 302 4.02 6.65 -12.84
CA TYR A 302 4.32 7.58 -13.92
C TYR A 302 3.06 8.22 -14.49
N VAL A 303 3.17 9.50 -14.87
CA VAL A 303 2.18 10.25 -15.64
C VAL A 303 2.73 10.51 -17.03
N ALA A 304 2.05 10.00 -18.05
CA ALA A 304 2.36 10.27 -19.44
C ALA A 304 1.63 11.53 -19.92
N VAL A 305 2.39 12.58 -20.19
CA VAL A 305 1.94 13.84 -20.76
C VAL A 305 2.01 13.74 -22.30
N PRO A 306 0.87 13.80 -23.00
CA PRO A 306 0.85 13.63 -24.46
C PRO A 306 1.43 14.87 -25.15
N VAL A 307 2.33 14.64 -26.09
CA VAL A 307 2.90 15.68 -26.96
C VAL A 307 2.93 15.22 -28.41
N THR A 308 2.88 16.18 -29.32
CA THR A 308 3.08 15.94 -30.75
C THR A 308 4.50 16.35 -31.11
N CYS A 309 5.30 15.43 -31.64
CA CYS A 309 6.60 15.76 -32.23
C CYS A 309 6.39 16.25 -33.67
N ILE A 310 7.05 17.32 -34.06
CA ILE A 310 7.06 17.88 -35.40
C ILE A 310 8.50 17.79 -35.91
N ILE A 311 8.71 17.12 -37.03
CA ILE A 311 10.03 16.98 -37.66
C ILE A 311 10.10 17.97 -38.82
N GLY A 312 10.97 18.97 -38.69
CA GLY A 312 11.23 19.96 -39.73
C GLY A 312 11.99 19.39 -40.93
N SER A 313 12.12 20.18 -42.00
CA SER A 313 12.79 19.78 -43.25
C SER A 313 14.24 19.32 -43.03
N ARG A 314 14.96 19.91 -42.08
CA ARG A 314 16.34 19.55 -41.69
C ARG A 314 16.42 18.43 -40.64
N GLY A 315 15.33 17.70 -40.39
CA GLY A 315 15.27 16.65 -39.36
C GLY A 315 15.23 17.16 -37.92
N ARG A 316 15.14 18.48 -37.69
CA ARG A 316 15.01 19.06 -36.35
C ARG A 316 13.65 18.72 -35.74
N GLU A 317 13.66 18.30 -34.49
CA GLU A 317 12.45 18.00 -33.72
C GLU A 317 11.95 19.24 -32.98
N PHE A 318 10.65 19.48 -33.08
CA PHE A 318 9.89 20.44 -32.28
C PHE A 318 8.79 19.70 -31.53
N PHE A 319 8.37 20.22 -30.38
CA PHE A 319 7.32 19.59 -29.58
C PHE A 319 6.13 20.53 -29.46
N ASN A 320 4.97 20.11 -29.93
CA ASN A 320 3.73 20.82 -29.70
C ASN A 320 3.04 20.25 -28.44
N PHE A 321 2.91 21.11 -27.44
CA PHE A 321 2.17 20.84 -26.21
C PHE A 321 1.23 22.02 -25.94
N GLN A 322 -0.08 21.73 -25.83
CA GLN A 322 -1.13 22.73 -25.63
C GLN A 322 -1.20 23.82 -26.72
N GLY A 323 -0.82 23.49 -27.96
CA GLY A 323 -0.80 24.46 -29.06
C GLY A 323 0.44 25.35 -29.09
N SER A 324 1.28 25.29 -28.05
CA SER A 324 2.58 25.97 -28.03
C SER A 324 3.66 25.05 -28.59
N ILE A 325 4.54 25.60 -29.42
CA ILE A 325 5.67 24.89 -30.03
C ILE A 325 6.93 25.15 -29.21
N TYR A 326 7.58 24.08 -28.78
CA TYR A 326 8.83 24.09 -28.05
C TYR A 326 9.95 23.59 -28.95
N THR A 327 10.96 24.43 -29.17
CA THR A 327 12.12 24.13 -30.02
C THR A 327 13.16 23.24 -29.33
N THR A 328 13.06 23.09 -28.00
CA THR A 328 13.98 22.27 -27.20
C THR A 328 13.23 21.36 -26.23
N ARG A 329 13.80 20.17 -25.98
CA ARG A 329 13.27 19.24 -24.97
C ARG A 329 13.31 19.84 -23.56
N ALA A 330 14.34 20.61 -23.23
CA ALA A 330 14.45 21.31 -21.95
C ALA A 330 13.30 22.30 -21.74
N GLY A 331 13.01 23.15 -22.74
CA GLY A 331 11.90 24.10 -22.68
C GLY A 331 10.54 23.43 -22.50
N LEU A 332 10.28 22.33 -23.23
CA LEU A 332 9.08 21.52 -23.04
C LEU A 332 9.00 20.96 -21.61
N THR A 333 10.10 20.37 -21.14
CA THR A 333 10.22 19.72 -19.82
C THR A 333 9.92 20.70 -18.69
N ASP A 334 10.46 21.92 -18.77
CA ASP A 334 10.26 22.95 -17.76
C ASP A 334 8.81 23.47 -17.74
N VAL A 335 8.16 23.59 -18.90
CA VAL A 335 6.74 23.91 -18.95
C VAL A 335 5.89 22.78 -18.37
N VAL A 336 6.20 21.53 -18.70
CA VAL A 336 5.47 20.36 -18.17
C VAL A 336 5.58 20.31 -16.63
N LYS A 337 6.78 20.49 -16.06
CA LYS A 337 6.99 20.56 -14.60
C LYS A 337 6.19 21.69 -13.95
N ARG A 338 6.18 22.89 -14.55
CA ARG A 338 5.41 24.04 -14.03
C ARG A 338 3.90 23.82 -14.13
N ARG A 339 3.44 23.12 -15.16
CA ARG A 339 2.01 22.88 -15.40
C ARG A 339 1.41 21.82 -14.48
N PHE A 340 2.19 20.82 -14.07
CA PHE A 340 1.76 19.72 -13.19
C PHE A 340 2.59 19.68 -11.90
N PRO A 341 2.50 20.73 -11.05
CA PRO A 341 3.30 20.82 -9.83
C PRO A 341 2.90 19.77 -8.77
N ASP A 342 1.73 19.16 -8.91
CA ASP A 342 1.21 18.05 -8.09
C ASP A 342 1.89 16.71 -8.41
N VAL A 343 2.48 16.57 -9.60
CA VAL A 343 3.17 15.35 -10.02
C VAL A 343 4.67 15.47 -9.73
N PRO A 344 5.29 14.52 -8.99
CA PRO A 344 6.73 14.51 -8.79
C PRO A 344 7.48 14.55 -10.14
N PRO A 345 8.50 15.40 -10.32
CA PRO A 345 9.20 15.53 -11.60
C PRO A 345 9.79 14.21 -12.13
N ASN A 346 10.23 13.32 -11.25
CA ASN A 346 10.75 12.00 -11.57
C ASN A 346 9.67 10.99 -12.00
N CYS A 347 8.39 11.35 -11.86
CA CYS A 347 7.24 10.57 -12.29
C CYS A 347 6.58 11.16 -13.56
N LEU A 348 7.04 12.29 -14.07
CA LEU A 348 6.55 12.86 -15.32
C LEU A 348 7.27 12.22 -16.51
N LEU A 349 6.47 11.75 -17.47
CA LEU A 349 6.92 11.22 -18.74
C LEU A 349 6.31 12.05 -19.86
N VAL A 350 7.09 12.37 -20.88
CA VAL A 350 6.60 12.94 -22.13
C VAL A 350 6.32 11.79 -23.09
N HIS A 351 5.07 11.64 -23.51
CA HIS A 351 4.60 10.60 -24.41
C HIS A 351 4.35 11.20 -25.80
N VAL A 352 5.17 10.80 -26.77
CA VAL A 352 5.04 11.28 -28.15
C VAL A 352 3.90 10.53 -28.83
N VAL A 353 2.69 11.11 -28.79
CA VAL A 353 1.46 10.47 -29.30
C VAL A 353 1.31 10.55 -30.81
N SER A 354 1.99 11.51 -31.44
CA SER A 354 2.03 11.63 -32.89
C SER A 354 3.32 12.30 -33.35
N ILE A 355 3.74 11.97 -34.57
CA ILE A 355 4.89 12.57 -35.26
C ILE A 355 4.37 13.20 -36.55
N ARG A 356 4.63 14.50 -36.75
CA ARG A 356 4.26 15.23 -37.97
C ARG A 356 5.50 15.56 -38.79
N ARG A 357 5.50 15.26 -40.09
CA ARG A 357 6.55 15.66 -41.03
C ARG A 357 5.89 16.32 -42.23
N GLY A 358 5.92 17.65 -42.28
CA GLY A 358 5.07 18.42 -43.21
C GLY A 358 3.59 18.16 -42.94
N ASN A 359 2.82 17.86 -43.98
CA ASN A 359 1.39 17.55 -43.89
C ASN A 359 1.10 16.09 -43.47
N VAL A 360 2.12 15.22 -43.40
CA VAL A 360 1.95 13.82 -43.03
C VAL A 360 1.93 13.68 -41.51
N VAL A 361 0.84 13.13 -40.97
CA VAL A 361 0.69 12.81 -39.54
C VAL A 361 0.79 11.31 -39.36
N ASN A 362 1.89 10.85 -38.73
CA ASN A 362 2.01 9.47 -38.30
C ASN A 362 1.54 9.35 -36.85
N ILE A 363 0.38 8.73 -36.65
CA ILE A 363 -0.15 8.46 -35.31
C ILE A 363 0.56 7.21 -34.78
N THR A 364 1.55 7.42 -33.93
CA THR A 364 2.29 6.35 -33.25
C THR A 364 1.46 5.73 -32.13
N ARG A 365 0.36 5.04 -32.46
CA ARG A 365 -0.40 4.27 -31.45
C ARG A 365 0.41 3.09 -30.87
N ILE A 366 1.48 2.69 -31.54
CA ILE A 366 2.23 1.44 -31.28
C ILE A 366 3.53 1.68 -30.52
N ASN A 367 4.09 2.90 -30.56
CA ASN A 367 5.38 3.16 -29.93
C ASN A 367 5.18 3.71 -28.53
N GLU A 368 5.19 2.82 -27.54
CA GLU A 368 5.24 3.09 -26.09
C GLU A 368 6.58 3.72 -25.66
N ARG A 369 7.01 4.75 -26.40
CA ARG A 369 8.26 5.47 -26.16
C ARG A 369 7.97 6.68 -25.30
N TYR A 370 8.57 6.70 -24.12
CA TYR A 370 8.43 7.77 -23.15
C TYR A 370 9.77 8.45 -22.92
N LEU A 371 9.78 9.78 -22.89
CA LEU A 371 10.93 10.58 -22.49
C LEU A 371 10.78 10.94 -21.01
N LYS A 372 11.82 10.72 -20.20
CA LYS A 372 11.76 11.03 -18.77
C LYS A 372 12.12 12.50 -18.50
N VAL A 373 11.25 13.21 -17.79
CA VAL A 373 11.33 14.67 -17.56
C VAL A 373 12.50 15.10 -16.64
N ASP A 374 13.07 14.18 -15.86
CA ASP A 374 14.25 14.43 -15.02
C ASP A 374 15.55 13.85 -15.60
N SER A 375 15.52 13.28 -16.81
CA SER A 375 16.71 12.73 -17.45
C SER A 375 17.65 13.84 -17.90
N THR A 376 18.93 13.76 -17.50
CA THR A 376 20.01 14.57 -18.07
C THR A 376 20.45 14.06 -19.43
N ASP A 377 20.17 12.79 -19.73
CA ASP A 377 20.45 12.19 -21.04
C ASP A 377 19.34 12.59 -22.03
N PRO A 378 19.68 13.33 -23.09
CA PRO A 378 18.72 13.79 -24.07
C PRO A 378 18.14 12.66 -24.91
N ILE A 379 18.72 11.46 -24.96
CA ILE A 379 18.30 10.37 -25.87
C ILE A 379 17.54 9.25 -25.14
N LEU A 380 17.51 9.26 -23.80
CA LEU A 380 16.96 8.16 -23.00
C LEU A 380 15.43 8.02 -23.14
N PHE A 381 15.00 7.17 -24.08
CA PHE A 381 13.67 6.62 -24.09
C PHE A 381 13.58 5.50 -23.06
N ILE A 382 12.58 5.57 -22.19
CA ILE A 382 12.27 4.45 -21.30
C ILE A 382 11.17 3.61 -21.94
N ASN A 383 11.38 2.29 -21.92
CA ASN A 383 10.33 1.34 -22.24
C ASN A 383 9.61 0.98 -20.93
N VAL A 384 8.33 1.34 -20.84
CA VAL A 384 7.54 1.02 -19.66
C VAL A 384 6.89 -0.34 -19.89
N ARG A 385 7.34 -1.34 -19.12
CA ARG A 385 7.01 -2.77 -19.26
C ARG A 385 5.52 -3.12 -19.41
N ALA A 386 4.62 -2.24 -18.97
CA ALA A 386 3.19 -2.35 -19.23
C ALA A 386 2.58 -0.93 -19.38
N PRO A 387 2.04 -0.56 -20.55
CA PRO A 387 1.45 0.78 -20.79
C PRO A 387 0.24 1.04 -19.88
N ASN A 388 -0.37 -0.04 -19.37
CA ASN A 388 -1.53 -0.02 -18.51
C ASN A 388 -1.19 0.29 -17.04
N ASP A 389 0.09 0.41 -16.72
CA ASP A 389 0.60 0.76 -15.38
C ASP A 389 0.99 2.25 -15.28
N ILE A 390 0.59 3.05 -16.27
CA ILE A 390 0.87 4.49 -16.38
C ILE A 390 -0.44 5.27 -16.32
N ILE A 391 -0.42 6.41 -15.65
CA ILE A 391 -1.51 7.37 -15.67
C ILE A 391 -1.37 8.20 -16.94
N ARG A 392 -2.39 8.25 -17.77
CA ARG A 392 -2.36 9.07 -18.99
C ARG A 392 -2.98 10.43 -18.70
N LEU A 393 -2.33 11.49 -19.11
CA LEU A 393 -2.95 12.81 -19.07
C LEU A 393 -3.79 12.98 -20.34
N VAL A 394 -5.06 13.31 -20.20
CA VAL A 394 -5.99 13.48 -21.33
C VAL A 394 -6.76 14.78 -21.19
N ARG A 395 -7.19 15.34 -22.33
CA ARG A 395 -7.97 16.59 -22.35
C ARG A 395 -9.45 16.25 -22.52
N VAL A 396 -10.28 16.65 -21.55
CA VAL A 396 -11.74 16.51 -21.55
C VAL A 396 -12.33 17.90 -21.31
N GLU A 397 -13.20 18.37 -22.19
CA GLU A 397 -13.86 19.70 -22.07
C GLU A 397 -12.87 20.83 -21.75
N HIS A 398 -11.77 20.89 -22.51
CA HIS A 398 -10.66 21.83 -22.35
C HIS A 398 -9.80 21.69 -21.07
N LYS A 399 -10.22 20.90 -20.09
CA LYS A 399 -9.46 20.60 -18.86
C LYS A 399 -8.59 19.37 -19.04
N TYR A 400 -7.42 19.35 -18.40
CA TYR A 400 -6.63 18.14 -18.27
C TYR A 400 -7.12 17.31 -17.08
N VAL A 401 -7.35 16.04 -17.33
CA VAL A 401 -7.69 15.05 -16.31
C VAL A 401 -6.72 13.87 -16.40
N TYR A 402 -6.59 13.16 -15.29
CA TYR A 402 -5.76 11.98 -15.20
C TYR A 402 -6.60 10.76 -15.53
N GLN A 403 -6.19 9.96 -16.50
CA GLN A 403 -6.86 8.73 -16.91
C GLN A 403 -6.13 7.52 -16.31
N CYS A 404 -6.87 6.67 -15.61
CA CYS A 404 -6.41 5.37 -15.14
C CYS A 404 -7.51 4.34 -15.39
N ASN A 405 -7.15 3.22 -16.03
CA ASN A 405 -8.06 2.10 -16.29
C ASN A 405 -9.41 2.55 -16.89
N ASP A 406 -9.32 3.35 -17.95
CA ASP A 406 -10.43 3.98 -18.67
C ASP A 406 -11.28 4.98 -17.86
N GLY A 407 -11.05 5.12 -16.55
CA GLY A 407 -11.67 6.15 -15.70
C GLY A 407 -10.89 7.46 -15.70
N PHE A 408 -11.60 8.57 -15.52
CA PHE A 408 -11.03 9.92 -15.38
C PHE A 408 -11.02 10.39 -13.92
N PHE A 409 -9.98 11.12 -13.55
CA PHE A 409 -9.72 11.59 -12.20
C PHE A 409 -9.24 13.04 -12.22
N ASP A 410 -9.76 13.85 -11.30
CA ASP A 410 -9.40 15.27 -11.18
C ASP A 410 -8.04 15.54 -10.53
N SER A 411 -7.41 14.52 -9.93
CA SER A 411 -6.13 14.67 -9.25
C SER A 411 -5.21 13.49 -9.52
N TYR A 412 -3.90 13.78 -9.60
CA TYR A 412 -2.86 12.78 -9.75
C TYR A 412 -2.96 11.71 -8.65
N MET A 413 -3.18 12.14 -7.40
CA MET A 413 -3.29 11.23 -6.25
C MET A 413 -4.40 10.19 -6.41
N SER A 414 -5.60 10.58 -6.89
CA SER A 414 -6.69 9.62 -7.09
C SER A 414 -6.39 8.63 -8.23
N ALA A 415 -5.81 9.10 -9.34
CA ALA A 415 -5.37 8.22 -10.43
C ALA A 415 -4.22 7.29 -9.97
N ASN A 416 -3.33 7.78 -9.11
CA ASN A 416 -2.25 7.02 -8.52
C ASN A 416 -2.77 5.90 -7.61
N THR A 417 -3.77 6.18 -6.79
CA THR A 417 -4.48 5.15 -6.02
C THR A 417 -5.10 4.10 -6.94
N CYS A 418 -5.73 4.49 -8.05
CA CYS A 418 -6.28 3.58 -9.05
C CYS A 418 -5.20 2.61 -9.62
N ILE A 419 -4.04 3.11 -10.04
CA ILE A 419 -2.95 2.24 -10.53
C ILE A 419 -2.41 1.34 -9.42
N ASN A 420 -2.23 1.86 -8.20
CA ASN A 420 -1.76 1.06 -7.07
C ASN A 420 -2.72 -0.07 -6.73
N ASP A 421 -4.03 0.20 -6.74
CA ASP A 421 -5.06 -0.80 -6.57
C ASP A 421 -5.01 -1.86 -7.67
N ILE A 422 -4.80 -1.48 -8.93
CA ILE A 422 -4.65 -2.42 -10.04
C ILE A 422 -3.43 -3.31 -9.84
N LYS A 423 -2.26 -2.73 -9.55
CA LYS A 423 -1.02 -3.48 -9.29
C LYS A 423 -1.16 -4.44 -8.11
N LYS A 424 -1.93 -4.02 -7.10
CA LYS A 424 -2.20 -4.80 -5.90
C LYS A 424 -3.19 -5.94 -6.17
N TYR A 425 -4.33 -5.64 -6.78
CA TYR A 425 -5.48 -6.53 -6.83
C TYR A 425 -5.60 -7.34 -8.13
N ASP A 426 -5.01 -6.92 -9.25
CA ASP A 426 -5.11 -7.67 -10.52
C ASP A 426 -4.32 -8.99 -10.52
N LYS A 427 -3.39 -9.13 -9.58
CA LYS A 427 -2.66 -10.38 -9.32
C LYS A 427 -3.58 -11.49 -8.81
N PHE A 428 -4.74 -11.14 -8.25
CA PHE A 428 -5.72 -12.11 -7.76
C PHE A 428 -6.56 -12.61 -8.94
N ARG A 429 -6.21 -13.79 -9.46
CA ARG A 429 -6.90 -14.47 -10.59
C ARG A 429 -7.57 -15.80 -10.21
N LEU A 430 -7.81 -16.00 -8.92
CA LEU A 430 -8.27 -17.27 -8.34
C LEU A 430 -9.76 -17.31 -8.00
N GLN A 431 -10.53 -16.32 -8.42
CA GLN A 431 -11.96 -16.17 -8.11
C GLN A 431 -12.76 -17.39 -8.61
N HIS A 432 -12.38 -17.94 -9.76
CA HIS A 432 -12.99 -19.15 -10.34
C HIS A 432 -12.92 -20.38 -9.42
N LYS A 433 -12.01 -20.40 -8.44
CA LYS A 433 -11.85 -21.50 -7.47
C LYS A 433 -12.78 -21.37 -6.26
N ILE A 434 -13.35 -20.18 -6.06
CA ILE A 434 -14.19 -19.85 -4.90
C ILE A 434 -15.69 -19.92 -5.27
N ILE A 435 -16.00 -20.00 -6.56
CA ILE A 435 -17.36 -20.26 -7.05
C ILE A 435 -17.81 -21.60 -6.47
N GLY A 436 -19.05 -21.65 -5.99
CA GLY A 436 -19.63 -22.83 -5.35
C GLY A 436 -19.62 -24.08 -6.23
N LYS A 437 -20.05 -25.21 -5.64
CA LYS A 437 -20.08 -26.51 -6.34
C LYS A 437 -21.19 -26.62 -7.39
N ASP A 438 -22.12 -25.68 -7.45
CA ASP A 438 -23.22 -25.68 -8.42
C ASP A 438 -22.70 -25.52 -9.86
N SER A 439 -22.98 -26.50 -10.71
CA SER A 439 -22.48 -26.57 -12.09
C SER A 439 -23.01 -25.42 -12.94
N ASN A 440 -24.31 -25.13 -12.83
CA ASN A 440 -24.98 -24.06 -13.55
C ASN A 440 -24.37 -22.69 -13.22
N SER A 441 -24.17 -22.42 -11.93
CA SER A 441 -23.46 -21.24 -11.45
C SER A 441 -22.07 -21.10 -12.02
N LYS A 442 -21.30 -22.18 -12.05
CA LYS A 442 -19.93 -22.14 -12.56
C LYS A 442 -19.90 -21.83 -14.05
N ILE A 443 -20.82 -22.42 -14.83
CA ILE A 443 -20.95 -22.17 -16.27
C ILE A 443 -21.32 -20.70 -16.52
N ILE A 444 -22.36 -20.20 -15.84
CA ILE A 444 -22.82 -18.82 -15.97
C ILE A 444 -21.71 -17.85 -15.59
N TRP A 445 -21.12 -18.00 -14.41
CA TRP A 445 -20.06 -17.10 -13.95
C TRP A 445 -18.88 -17.11 -14.92
N THR A 446 -18.45 -18.28 -15.39
CA THR A 446 -17.32 -18.38 -16.34
C THR A 446 -17.66 -17.67 -17.64
N SER A 447 -18.87 -17.83 -18.17
CA SER A 447 -19.28 -17.14 -19.41
C SER A 447 -19.24 -15.61 -19.31
N ILE A 448 -19.49 -15.06 -18.12
CA ILE A 448 -19.51 -13.60 -17.90
C ILE A 448 -18.15 -13.05 -17.47
N TRP A 449 -17.39 -13.78 -16.66
CA TRP A 449 -16.20 -13.27 -15.97
C TRP A 449 -14.88 -13.84 -16.48
N ASN A 450 -14.90 -14.71 -17.50
CA ASN A 450 -13.67 -15.27 -18.05
C ASN A 450 -12.67 -14.14 -18.40
N ASN A 451 -11.45 -14.25 -17.90
CA ASN A 451 -10.37 -13.26 -18.02
C ASN A 451 -10.70 -11.83 -17.54
N CYS A 452 -11.82 -11.62 -16.84
CA CYS A 452 -12.21 -10.33 -16.28
C CYS A 452 -11.98 -10.29 -14.76
N TYR A 453 -10.75 -9.95 -14.39
CA TYR A 453 -10.33 -9.78 -13.00
C TYR A 453 -10.41 -8.31 -12.56
N TYR A 454 -9.71 -7.95 -11.48
CA TYR A 454 -9.81 -6.62 -10.88
C TYR A 454 -9.59 -5.48 -11.89
N ARG A 455 -8.54 -5.53 -12.73
CA ARG A 455 -8.32 -4.50 -13.75
C ARG A 455 -9.52 -4.36 -14.68
N CYS A 456 -10.06 -5.47 -15.15
CA CYS A 456 -11.21 -5.46 -16.04
C CYS A 456 -12.45 -4.87 -15.37
N PHE A 457 -12.89 -5.40 -14.23
CA PHE A 457 -14.17 -4.97 -13.64
C PHE A 457 -14.10 -3.62 -12.92
N SER A 458 -12.91 -3.12 -12.58
CA SER A 458 -12.73 -1.78 -11.97
C SER A 458 -12.69 -0.65 -13.00
N LYS A 459 -12.81 -0.95 -14.30
CA LYS A 459 -12.86 0.05 -15.37
C LYS A 459 -13.97 1.06 -15.13
N ILE A 460 -13.69 2.32 -15.48
CA ILE A 460 -14.63 3.45 -15.42
C ILE A 460 -15.36 3.48 -14.06
N HIS A 461 -14.60 3.51 -12.97
CA HIS A 461 -15.14 3.55 -11.59
C HIS A 461 -16.14 2.42 -11.28
N TYR A 462 -15.80 1.18 -11.69
CA TYR A 462 -16.63 -0.03 -11.48
C TYR A 462 -17.95 -0.09 -12.25
N GLN A 463 -18.13 0.73 -13.28
CA GLN A 463 -19.29 0.58 -14.18
C GLN A 463 -19.31 -0.80 -14.85
N GLU A 464 -18.13 -1.31 -15.24
CA GLU A 464 -17.99 -2.64 -15.84
C GLU A 464 -18.44 -3.76 -14.88
N LEU A 465 -18.11 -3.65 -13.59
CA LEU A 465 -18.60 -4.56 -12.55
C LEU A 465 -20.12 -4.55 -12.47
N GLY A 466 -20.75 -3.37 -12.40
CA GLY A 466 -22.21 -3.22 -12.36
C GLY A 466 -22.90 -3.85 -13.58
N LEU A 467 -22.37 -3.59 -14.78
CA LEU A 467 -22.89 -4.15 -16.04
C LEU A 467 -22.80 -5.69 -16.06
N ARG A 468 -21.67 -6.27 -15.67
CA ARG A 468 -21.50 -7.73 -15.67
C ARG A 468 -22.32 -8.42 -14.59
N LEU A 469 -22.50 -7.81 -13.41
CA LEU A 469 -23.42 -8.32 -12.39
C LEU A 469 -24.86 -8.37 -12.92
N PHE A 470 -25.28 -7.35 -13.69
CA PHE A 470 -26.58 -7.35 -14.36
C PHE A 470 -26.72 -8.51 -15.38
N LEU A 471 -25.70 -8.73 -16.21
CA LEU A 471 -25.70 -9.84 -17.17
C LEU A 471 -25.76 -11.21 -16.45
N GLU A 472 -24.98 -11.37 -15.38
CA GLU A 472 -24.98 -12.60 -14.58
C GLU A 472 -26.35 -12.85 -13.91
N LEU A 473 -26.97 -11.80 -13.35
CA LEU A 473 -28.31 -11.87 -12.75
C LEU A 473 -29.35 -12.36 -13.76
N ASN A 474 -29.35 -11.81 -14.97
CA ASN A 474 -30.31 -12.22 -16.01
C ASN A 474 -30.09 -13.67 -16.47
N LYS A 475 -28.85 -14.14 -16.52
CA LYS A 475 -28.56 -15.57 -16.78
C LYS A 475 -29.12 -16.47 -15.68
N TYR A 476 -28.99 -16.09 -14.41
CA TYR A 476 -29.61 -16.84 -13.31
C TYR A 476 -31.14 -16.80 -13.35
N ARG A 477 -31.75 -15.65 -13.67
CA ARG A 477 -33.20 -15.52 -13.83
C ARG A 477 -33.73 -16.42 -14.94
N ASN A 478 -32.98 -16.56 -16.03
CA ASN A 478 -33.34 -17.47 -17.11
C ASN A 478 -33.38 -18.95 -16.67
N LEU A 479 -32.49 -19.37 -15.76
CA LEU A 479 -32.54 -20.73 -15.18
C LEU A 479 -33.83 -21.00 -14.39
N PHE A 480 -34.48 -19.96 -13.88
CA PHE A 480 -35.75 -20.06 -13.15
C PHE A 480 -36.97 -19.70 -14.01
N GLU A 481 -36.79 -19.64 -15.34
CA GLU A 481 -37.83 -19.27 -16.30
C GLU A 481 -38.48 -17.92 -15.95
N LYS A 482 -37.66 -16.95 -15.53
CA LYS A 482 -38.08 -15.59 -15.21
C LYS A 482 -37.66 -14.64 -16.31
N ASN A 483 -38.51 -13.65 -16.57
CA ASN A 483 -38.24 -12.61 -17.56
C ASN A 483 -36.95 -11.85 -17.24
N SER A 484 -36.16 -11.55 -18.27
CA SER A 484 -34.97 -10.70 -18.15
C SER A 484 -35.33 -9.31 -17.62
N LEU A 485 -34.49 -8.80 -16.72
CA LEU A 485 -34.60 -7.44 -16.21
C LEU A 485 -34.01 -6.45 -17.21
N LYS A 486 -34.49 -5.21 -17.18
CA LYS A 486 -33.90 -4.06 -17.88
C LYS A 486 -33.08 -3.22 -16.91
N LEU A 487 -31.90 -2.78 -17.34
CA LEU A 487 -31.11 -1.82 -16.56
C LEU A 487 -31.84 -0.47 -16.53
N SER A 488 -31.98 0.12 -15.35
CA SER A 488 -32.60 1.44 -15.16
C SER A 488 -31.57 2.44 -14.66
N TYR A 489 -31.36 3.51 -15.43
CA TYR A 489 -30.43 4.57 -15.07
C TYR A 489 -30.81 5.27 -13.75
N SER A 490 -32.10 5.53 -13.52
CA SER A 490 -32.56 6.15 -12.27
C SER A 490 -32.31 5.26 -11.05
N LEU A 491 -32.51 3.94 -11.18
CA LEU A 491 -32.17 2.98 -10.12
C LEU A 491 -30.65 2.89 -9.92
N HIS A 492 -29.85 2.90 -11.00
CA HIS A 492 -28.40 2.89 -10.92
C HIS A 492 -27.86 4.11 -10.16
N THR A 493 -28.29 5.31 -10.53
CA THR A 493 -27.89 6.55 -9.84
C THR A 493 -28.34 6.55 -8.38
N SER A 494 -29.53 6.05 -8.08
CA SER A 494 -30.02 5.92 -6.70
C SER A 494 -29.19 4.93 -5.89
N ALA A 495 -28.89 3.76 -6.46
CA ALA A 495 -28.06 2.74 -5.84
C ALA A 495 -26.63 3.26 -5.60
N GLN A 496 -26.08 4.04 -6.54
CA GLN A 496 -24.76 4.65 -6.41
C GLN A 496 -24.71 5.66 -5.25
N LYS A 497 -25.72 6.54 -5.13
CA LYS A 497 -25.84 7.48 -4.01
C LYS A 497 -25.92 6.75 -2.67
N ILE A 498 -26.65 5.64 -2.60
CA ILE A 498 -26.77 4.83 -1.38
C ILE A 498 -25.46 4.13 -1.05
N ALA A 499 -24.75 3.59 -2.04
CA ALA A 499 -23.42 3.01 -1.85
C ALA A 499 -22.42 4.05 -1.29
N GLN A 500 -22.51 5.30 -1.75
CA GLN A 500 -21.70 6.41 -1.23
C GLN A 500 -22.06 6.74 0.22
N LYS A 501 -23.35 6.83 0.58
CA LYS A 501 -23.78 7.05 1.96
C LYS A 501 -23.30 5.95 2.90
N ILE A 502 -23.45 4.68 2.50
CA ILE A 502 -22.95 3.52 3.26
C ILE A 502 -21.42 3.61 3.43
N SER A 503 -20.70 4.03 2.39
CA SER A 503 -19.23 4.15 2.43
C SER A 503 -18.72 5.19 3.42
N ASN A 504 -19.51 6.24 3.67
CA ASN A 504 -19.17 7.33 4.57
C ASN A 504 -19.54 7.04 6.03
N LEU A 505 -20.03 5.84 6.34
CA LEU A 505 -20.44 5.41 7.68
C LEU A 505 -21.43 6.39 8.34
N GLU A 506 -22.35 6.98 7.57
CA GLU A 506 -23.49 7.72 8.14
C GLU A 506 -24.29 6.74 9.01
N LYS A 507 -24.05 6.78 10.33
CA LYS A 507 -24.48 5.75 11.32
C LYS A 507 -26.00 5.55 11.41
N TYR A 508 -26.80 6.39 10.75
CA TYR A 508 -28.25 6.43 10.87
C TYR A 508 -28.99 6.56 9.52
N PHE A 509 -28.54 5.84 8.49
CA PHE A 509 -29.30 5.79 7.23
C PHE A 509 -30.29 4.62 7.22
N ASN A 510 -31.59 4.92 7.19
CA ASN A 510 -32.64 3.93 6.98
C ASN A 510 -32.54 3.36 5.56
N ILE A 511 -32.09 2.11 5.45
CA ILE A 511 -31.95 1.41 4.17
C ILE A 511 -33.35 1.04 3.66
N PRO A 512 -33.77 1.54 2.46
CA PRO A 512 -35.05 1.19 1.86
C PRO A 512 -35.24 -0.33 1.71
N GLN A 513 -36.49 -0.79 1.76
CA GLN A 513 -36.80 -2.22 1.77
C GLN A 513 -36.42 -2.93 0.46
N ASN A 514 -36.40 -2.24 -0.68
CA ASN A 514 -36.08 -2.81 -2.00
C ASN A 514 -34.58 -2.79 -2.36
N ILE A 515 -33.71 -2.91 -1.34
CA ILE A 515 -32.26 -2.80 -1.49
C ILE A 515 -31.57 -4.02 -0.92
N ILE A 516 -30.73 -4.63 -1.75
CA ILE A 516 -29.72 -5.59 -1.30
C ILE A 516 -28.35 -4.94 -1.42
N TYR A 517 -27.53 -5.05 -0.38
CA TYR A 517 -26.16 -4.57 -0.40
C TYR A 517 -25.24 -5.50 0.36
N ASN A 518 -23.98 -5.55 -0.06
CA ASN A 518 -22.94 -6.34 0.60
C ASN A 518 -21.60 -5.58 0.57
N PHE A 519 -20.78 -5.80 1.60
CA PHE A 519 -19.36 -5.48 1.58
C PHE A 519 -18.59 -6.71 1.08
N VAL A 520 -17.80 -6.53 0.02
CA VAL A 520 -16.98 -7.58 -0.55
C VAL A 520 -15.53 -7.13 -0.62
N SER A 521 -14.58 -8.05 -0.40
CA SER A 521 -13.17 -7.75 -0.62
C SER A 521 -12.95 -7.31 -2.06
N ALA A 522 -12.21 -6.22 -2.27
CA ALA A 522 -12.03 -5.60 -3.59
C ALA A 522 -11.66 -6.57 -4.73
N PRO A 523 -10.67 -7.49 -4.60
CA PRO A 523 -10.36 -8.45 -5.66
C PRO A 523 -11.45 -9.51 -5.88
N MET A 524 -12.41 -9.65 -4.98
CA MET A 524 -13.46 -10.68 -5.00
C MET A 524 -14.83 -10.11 -5.39
N ALA A 525 -14.92 -8.88 -5.89
CA ALA A 525 -16.22 -8.28 -6.17
C ALA A 525 -17.01 -8.98 -7.28
N ASN A 526 -16.31 -9.56 -8.27
CA ASN A 526 -16.93 -10.29 -9.37
C ASN A 526 -17.59 -11.62 -8.96
N ILE A 527 -17.46 -12.11 -7.71
CA ILE A 527 -18.19 -13.29 -7.23
C ILE A 527 -19.47 -12.93 -6.45
N GLN A 528 -19.83 -11.64 -6.37
CA GLN A 528 -20.92 -11.21 -5.50
C GLN A 528 -22.31 -11.67 -5.96
N MET A 529 -22.61 -11.60 -7.26
CA MET A 529 -23.90 -12.08 -7.79
C MET A 529 -24.04 -13.60 -7.61
N ASN A 530 -22.97 -14.34 -7.86
CA ASN A 530 -22.93 -15.77 -7.58
C ASN A 530 -23.24 -16.11 -6.11
N LYS A 531 -22.66 -15.37 -5.16
CA LYS A 531 -22.96 -15.56 -3.73
C LYS A 531 -24.43 -15.34 -3.42
N TRP A 532 -25.04 -14.29 -3.96
CA TRP A 532 -26.48 -14.05 -3.80
C TRP A 532 -27.31 -15.19 -4.39
N TYR A 533 -26.97 -15.69 -5.58
CA TYR A 533 -27.65 -16.84 -6.18
C TYR A 533 -27.54 -18.11 -5.32
N LEU A 534 -26.35 -18.44 -4.80
CA LEU A 534 -26.16 -19.62 -3.95
C LEU A 534 -26.89 -19.48 -2.61
N GLU A 535 -26.95 -18.28 -2.04
CA GLU A 535 -27.72 -17.97 -0.84
C GLU A 535 -29.22 -18.26 -1.08
N LEU A 536 -29.77 -17.78 -2.21
CA LEU A 536 -31.15 -18.06 -2.62
C LEU A 536 -31.43 -19.57 -2.74
N ILE A 537 -30.58 -20.33 -3.44
CA ILE A 537 -30.82 -21.78 -3.61
C ILE A 537 -30.72 -22.52 -2.28
N SER A 538 -29.71 -22.18 -1.46
CA SER A 538 -29.52 -22.83 -0.16
C SER A 538 -30.71 -22.61 0.78
N SER A 539 -31.38 -21.46 0.67
CA SER A 539 -32.57 -21.13 1.46
C SER A 539 -33.80 -21.95 1.07
N LYS A 540 -33.88 -22.42 -0.18
CA LYS A 540 -34.99 -23.28 -0.63
C LYS A 540 -34.82 -24.73 -0.17
N GLN A 541 -33.58 -25.16 0.09
CA GLN A 541 -33.27 -26.54 0.48
C GLN A 541 -33.38 -26.78 1.99
N LYS A 542 -33.35 -25.72 2.79
CA LYS A 542 -33.34 -25.79 4.24
C LYS A 542 -34.49 -24.95 4.78
N ALA A 543 -35.20 -25.42 5.81
CA ALA A 543 -36.18 -24.61 6.54
C ALA A 543 -35.46 -23.50 7.34
N ILE A 544 -34.92 -22.50 6.64
CA ILE A 544 -34.18 -21.39 7.24
C ILE A 544 -35.16 -20.26 7.57
N ILE A 545 -34.96 -19.65 8.74
CA ILE A 545 -35.63 -18.43 9.18
C ILE A 545 -35.54 -17.36 8.08
N HIS A 546 -36.69 -16.91 7.58
CA HIS A 546 -36.79 -15.85 6.57
C HIS A 546 -36.26 -14.52 7.12
N THR A 547 -34.99 -14.23 6.80
CA THR A 547 -34.41 -12.92 7.11
C THR A 547 -34.90 -11.86 6.13
N LYS A 548 -34.95 -10.59 6.56
CA LYS A 548 -35.29 -9.45 5.67
C LYS A 548 -34.46 -9.45 4.39
N LYS A 549 -33.16 -9.77 4.48
CA LYS A 549 -32.25 -9.87 3.33
C LYS A 549 -32.68 -10.96 2.35
N LEU A 550 -33.11 -12.11 2.86
CA LEU A 550 -33.56 -13.22 2.01
C LEU A 550 -34.84 -12.85 1.25
N LYS A 551 -35.82 -12.21 1.91
CA LYS A 551 -37.04 -11.73 1.25
C LYS A 551 -36.72 -10.80 0.07
N VAL A 552 -35.82 -9.85 0.29
CA VAL A 552 -35.36 -8.91 -0.75
C VAL A 552 -34.68 -9.63 -1.91
N LEU A 553 -33.93 -10.69 -1.61
CA LEU A 553 -33.27 -11.52 -2.61
C LEU A 553 -34.26 -12.39 -3.38
N GLU A 554 -35.25 -12.98 -2.72
CA GLU A 554 -36.33 -13.72 -3.37
C GLU A 554 -37.12 -12.82 -4.33
N ASP A 555 -37.48 -11.61 -3.89
CA ASP A 555 -38.15 -10.59 -4.69
C ASP A 555 -37.38 -10.30 -5.99
N LEU A 556 -36.05 -10.18 -5.92
CA LEU A 556 -35.18 -9.96 -7.09
C LEU A 556 -35.28 -11.07 -8.14
N PHE A 557 -35.71 -12.28 -7.77
CA PHE A 557 -35.89 -13.44 -8.65
C PHE A 557 -37.37 -13.76 -8.95
N THR A 558 -38.30 -12.86 -8.62
CA THR A 558 -39.71 -13.01 -8.98
C THR A 558 -40.02 -12.59 -10.42
N LYS A 559 -41.21 -12.97 -10.92
CA LYS A 559 -41.70 -12.57 -12.24
C LYS A 559 -42.19 -11.11 -12.28
N THR A 560 -42.45 -10.47 -11.14
CA THR A 560 -43.03 -9.11 -11.06
C THR A 560 -41.97 -8.03 -11.31
N ILE A 561 -40.74 -8.24 -10.84
CA ILE A 561 -39.64 -7.29 -11.02
C ILE A 561 -39.25 -7.18 -12.51
N ARG A 562 -39.08 -5.93 -12.97
CA ARG A 562 -38.77 -5.62 -14.38
C ARG A 562 -37.49 -4.80 -14.54
N LYS A 563 -37.10 -4.03 -13.52
CA LYS A 563 -35.98 -3.09 -13.61
C LYS A 563 -35.00 -3.27 -12.46
N VAL A 564 -33.73 -3.03 -12.74
CA VAL A 564 -32.64 -3.10 -11.75
C VAL A 564 -31.61 -2.02 -11.98
N GLY A 565 -30.91 -1.61 -10.92
CA GLY A 565 -29.76 -0.72 -10.96
C GLY A 565 -28.71 -1.11 -9.91
N PHE A 566 -27.44 -0.98 -10.27
CA PHE A 566 -26.30 -1.34 -9.41
C PHE A 566 -25.47 -0.11 -9.05
N GLY A 567 -25.24 0.14 -7.77
CA GLY A 567 -24.29 1.13 -7.28
C GLY A 567 -23.06 0.44 -6.73
N VAL A 568 -21.88 0.97 -7.03
CA VAL A 568 -20.60 0.40 -6.58
C VAL A 568 -19.68 1.49 -6.06
N VAL A 569 -19.18 1.32 -4.83
CA VAL A 569 -18.20 2.22 -4.23
C VAL A 569 -17.07 1.42 -3.60
N LYS A 570 -15.82 1.82 -3.83
CA LYS A 570 -14.66 1.25 -3.13
C LYS A 570 -14.34 2.06 -1.88
N THR A 571 -14.17 1.37 -0.75
CA THR A 571 -13.77 1.94 0.54
C THR A 571 -12.64 1.12 1.14
N GLY A 572 -11.42 1.66 1.09
CA GLY A 572 -10.23 0.96 1.54
C GLY A 572 -10.00 -0.35 0.77
N LYS A 573 -10.10 -1.49 1.47
CA LYS A 573 -9.94 -2.84 0.90
C LYS A 573 -11.24 -3.51 0.47
N TYR A 574 -12.37 -2.83 0.65
CA TYR A 574 -13.71 -3.35 0.37
C TYR A 574 -14.35 -2.61 -0.80
N ILE A 575 -15.25 -3.29 -1.47
CA ILE A 575 -16.20 -2.74 -2.42
C ILE A 575 -17.59 -2.94 -1.82
N ILE A 576 -18.37 -1.87 -1.77
CA ILE A 576 -19.77 -1.86 -1.39
C ILE A 576 -20.54 -1.96 -2.70
N ILE A 577 -21.33 -3.02 -2.83
CA ILE A 577 -22.21 -3.24 -3.98
C ILE A 577 -23.64 -3.10 -3.47
N VAL A 578 -24.39 -2.21 -4.08
CA VAL A 578 -25.81 -1.97 -3.82
C VAL A 578 -26.58 -2.34 -5.08
N CYS A 579 -27.63 -3.13 -4.94
CA CYS A 579 -28.58 -3.44 -6.01
C CYS A 579 -29.97 -2.98 -5.58
N MET A 580 -30.59 -2.17 -6.43
CA MET A 580 -31.96 -1.68 -6.28
C MET A 580 -32.81 -2.23 -7.41
N TYR A 581 -34.07 -2.53 -7.13
CA TYR A 581 -35.00 -3.03 -8.13
C TYR A 581 -36.39 -2.38 -8.01
N LYS A 582 -37.15 -2.48 -9.10
CA LYS A 582 -38.55 -2.04 -9.19
C LYS A 582 -39.34 -2.93 -10.16
#